data_AF-A0A7X6V5E9-F1
#
_entry.id   AF-A0A7X6V5E9-F1
#
_cell.length_a   1.000
_cell.length_b   1.000
_cell.length_c   1.000
_cell.angle_alpha   90.00
_cell.angle_beta   90.00
_cell.angle_gamma   90.00
#
_symmetry.space_group_name_H-M   'P 1'
#
loop_
_entity.id
_entity.type
_entity.pdbx_description
1 polymer ?
#
loop_
_entity_poly.entity_id
_entity_poly.type
_entity_poly.pdbx_seq_one_letter_code
_entity_poly.pdbx_strand_id
1 'polypeptide(L)'
;MEKTVVKSMLKCALLFCLILSGLLAGAAPFPKPGVTAGTPVIASHLDADAYRGWLAGKEETVQNPPTWVLWTADGPNVGHSGVRFGTDKVPGPRHLRIGFKESVNIGSLLVAGNVRVSVLKRGASYPGSMADDNQWLPASRFSQGNVTGKQTSSGSYALWILPPGTTTRALRFTHEAAETDATYEGYIAGVLALEERMINVAPFAIPAAKSNNKAAGRLVNERFDGWGAWENVNMDSAANAKRPVVSGDHPEWVMLSWNNPVELDALMGVWCGFSAAEVQVYTGPSQRHPREALETDWQTVAEPSSFDSGYPSTMWPHTFSFGRRIKTRAIRLKITSPQSGGHPHVVSKPMGGKRVWLGEVLALCGIGNTAAISIEWPKM
;
A
#
# COMPACT_ATOMS: atom_id res chain seq x y z
N MET A 1 -19.83 -60.34 16.17
CA MET A 1 -19.60 -59.03 16.81
C MET A 1 -18.38 -58.28 16.26
N GLU A 2 -17.36 -58.96 15.73
CA GLU A 2 -16.14 -58.31 15.17
C GLU A 2 -16.34 -57.49 13.88
N LYS A 3 -17.24 -57.89 12.98
CA LYS A 3 -17.36 -57.23 11.66
C LYS A 3 -17.98 -55.82 11.73
N THR A 4 -18.64 -55.47 12.83
CA THR A 4 -19.32 -54.18 12.99
C THR A 4 -18.38 -53.09 13.51
N VAL A 5 -17.37 -53.45 14.32
CA VAL A 5 -16.41 -52.50 14.89
C VAL A 5 -15.46 -51.96 13.82
N VAL A 6 -15.03 -52.80 12.88
CA VAL A 6 -14.09 -52.42 11.80
C VAL A 6 -14.72 -51.41 10.82
N LYS A 7 -16.03 -51.51 10.53
CA LYS A 7 -16.72 -50.55 9.66
C LYS A 7 -16.92 -49.17 10.30
N SER A 8 -16.98 -49.10 11.64
CA SER A 8 -17.12 -47.82 12.36
C SER A 8 -15.80 -47.06 12.49
N MET A 9 -14.67 -47.76 12.67
CA MET A 9 -13.35 -47.12 12.70
C MET A 9 -12.93 -46.55 11.33
N LEU A 10 -13.29 -47.23 10.23
CA LEU A 10 -12.96 -46.76 8.88
C LEU A 10 -13.73 -45.47 8.50
N LYS A 11 -14.96 -45.29 9.00
CA LYS A 11 -15.75 -44.06 8.79
C LYS A 11 -15.21 -42.87 9.60
N CYS A 12 -14.71 -43.08 10.81
CA CYS A 12 -14.04 -42.03 11.59
C CYS A 12 -12.71 -41.60 10.96
N ALA A 13 -11.91 -42.53 10.43
CA ALA A 13 -10.65 -42.19 9.76
C ALA A 13 -10.86 -41.36 8.48
N LEU A 14 -11.88 -41.70 7.67
CA LEU A 14 -12.23 -40.93 6.46
C LEU A 14 -12.80 -39.53 6.79
N LEU A 15 -13.59 -39.40 7.86
CA LEU A 15 -14.10 -38.09 8.30
C LEU A 15 -12.98 -37.21 8.88
N PHE A 16 -12.00 -37.80 9.56
CA PHE A 16 -10.83 -37.06 10.08
C PHE A 16 -9.91 -36.58 8.94
N CYS A 17 -9.71 -37.39 7.88
CA CYS A 17 -8.94 -36.96 6.70
C CYS A 17 -9.64 -35.86 5.89
N LEU A 18 -10.97 -35.86 5.79
CA LEU A 18 -11.75 -34.82 5.10
C LEU A 18 -11.77 -33.49 5.87
N ILE A 19 -11.77 -33.52 7.21
CA ILE A 19 -11.68 -32.30 8.03
C ILE A 19 -10.25 -31.74 8.02
N LEU A 20 -9.21 -32.58 7.97
CA LEU A 20 -7.82 -32.10 7.87
C LEU A 20 -7.49 -31.49 6.50
N SER A 21 -8.17 -31.93 5.43
CA SER A 21 -7.94 -31.44 4.07
C SER A 21 -8.50 -30.02 3.85
N GLY A 22 -9.49 -29.59 4.65
CA GLY A 22 -10.08 -28.25 4.60
C GLY A 22 -9.27 -27.16 5.31
N LEU A 23 -8.30 -27.53 6.16
CA LEU A 23 -7.43 -26.60 6.90
C LEU A 23 -6.07 -26.37 6.25
N LEU A 24 -5.79 -27.05 5.13
CA LEU A 24 -4.62 -26.81 4.29
C LEU A 24 -5.00 -26.00 3.04
N ALA A 25 -5.86 -24.99 3.21
CA ALA A 25 -5.83 -23.85 2.30
C ALA A 25 -4.47 -23.17 2.52
N GLY A 26 -3.45 -23.69 1.82
CA GLY A 26 -2.09 -23.19 1.89
C GLY A 26 -2.14 -21.69 1.66
N ALA A 27 -1.65 -20.93 2.64
CA ALA A 27 -1.34 -19.53 2.39
C ALA A 27 -0.54 -19.47 1.10
N ALA A 28 -0.96 -18.62 0.17
CA ALA A 28 -0.24 -18.44 -1.09
C ALA A 28 1.25 -18.24 -0.76
N PRO A 29 2.17 -18.91 -1.48
CA PRO A 29 3.59 -18.78 -1.20
C PRO A 29 3.96 -17.29 -1.24
N PHE A 30 4.55 -16.79 -0.17
CA PHE A 30 4.99 -15.39 -0.12
C PHE A 30 5.90 -15.11 -1.32
N PRO A 31 5.75 -13.94 -1.99
CA PRO A 31 6.68 -13.55 -3.02
C PRO A 31 8.10 -13.56 -2.47
N LYS A 32 9.06 -14.00 -3.30
CA LYS A 32 10.48 -14.04 -2.92
C LYS A 32 10.90 -12.69 -2.31
N PRO A 33 11.80 -12.67 -1.31
CA PRO A 33 12.28 -11.43 -0.74
C PRO A 33 12.73 -10.45 -1.81
N GLY A 34 12.29 -9.19 -1.73
CA GLY A 34 12.63 -8.15 -2.71
C GLY A 34 11.89 -8.19 -4.06
N VAL A 35 10.97 -9.14 -4.28
CA VAL A 35 10.03 -9.09 -5.42
C VAL A 35 8.79 -8.30 -5.00
N THR A 36 8.37 -7.35 -5.82
CA THR A 36 7.15 -6.55 -5.59
C THR A 36 5.96 -7.49 -5.38
N ALA A 37 5.15 -7.28 -4.33
CA ALA A 37 3.85 -7.94 -4.24
C ALA A 37 3.05 -7.57 -5.50
N GLY A 38 2.76 -8.58 -6.33
CA GLY A 38 2.18 -8.36 -7.64
C GLY A 38 0.75 -7.85 -7.51
N THR A 39 0.40 -6.82 -8.28
CA THR A 39 -1.02 -6.52 -8.50
C THR A 39 -1.66 -7.66 -9.29
N PRO A 40 -2.88 -8.11 -8.94
CA PRO A 40 -3.61 -9.11 -9.72
C PRO A 40 -4.20 -8.51 -11.01
N VAL A 41 -4.09 -7.20 -11.21
CA VAL A 41 -4.65 -6.48 -12.36
C VAL A 41 -3.63 -6.43 -13.48
N ILE A 42 -4.00 -6.91 -14.66
CA ILE A 42 -3.26 -6.71 -15.90
C ILE A 42 -4.00 -5.70 -16.81
N ALA A 43 -3.27 -4.98 -17.65
CA ALA A 43 -3.79 -3.88 -18.45
C ALA A 43 -4.87 -4.34 -19.44
N SER A 44 -4.70 -5.52 -20.02
CA SER A 44 -5.66 -6.10 -20.98
C SER A 44 -7.03 -6.41 -20.37
N HIS A 45 -7.09 -6.62 -19.04
CA HIS A 45 -8.33 -6.86 -18.30
C HIS A 45 -9.14 -5.58 -18.06
N LEU A 46 -8.57 -4.39 -18.27
CA LEU A 46 -9.29 -3.14 -18.06
C LEU A 46 -10.35 -2.94 -19.14
N ASP A 47 -11.55 -2.58 -18.71
CA ASP A 47 -12.65 -2.22 -19.59
C ASP A 47 -12.74 -0.69 -19.69
N ALA A 48 -12.31 -0.16 -20.83
CA ALA A 48 -12.32 1.27 -21.11
C ALA A 48 -13.74 1.85 -21.23
N ASP A 49 -14.75 1.04 -21.58
CA ASP A 49 -16.14 1.48 -21.68
C ASP A 49 -16.81 1.56 -20.31
N ALA A 50 -16.40 0.71 -19.37
CA ALA A 50 -16.84 0.79 -18.00
C ALA A 50 -16.12 1.87 -17.19
N TYR A 51 -15.01 2.45 -17.70
CA TYR A 51 -14.30 3.55 -17.06
C TYR A 51 -15.04 4.88 -17.23
N ARG A 52 -15.80 5.30 -16.21
CA ARG A 52 -16.70 6.46 -16.27
C ARG A 52 -16.73 7.22 -14.95
N GLY A 53 -16.93 8.52 -15.04
CA GLY A 53 -17.26 9.39 -13.92
C GLY A 53 -18.78 9.43 -13.75
N TRP A 54 -19.26 9.85 -12.59
CA TRP A 54 -20.67 10.10 -12.36
C TRP A 54 -20.87 11.29 -11.45
N LEU A 55 -21.86 12.12 -11.80
CA LEU A 55 -22.31 13.26 -11.04
C LEU A 55 -23.79 13.48 -11.28
N ALA A 56 -24.55 13.74 -10.21
CA ALA A 56 -25.96 14.17 -10.28
C ALA A 56 -26.84 13.31 -11.22
N GLY A 57 -26.68 11.98 -11.17
CA GLY A 57 -27.49 11.05 -11.95
C GLY A 57 -26.96 10.75 -13.36
N LYS A 58 -25.86 11.36 -13.80
CA LYS A 58 -25.32 11.21 -15.15
C LYS A 58 -23.92 10.59 -15.12
N GLU A 59 -23.67 9.64 -16.02
CA GLU A 59 -22.31 9.16 -16.30
C GLU A 59 -21.59 10.08 -17.29
N GLU A 60 -20.28 10.23 -17.09
CA GLU A 60 -19.42 11.13 -17.84
C GLU A 60 -18.17 10.40 -18.30
N THR A 61 -17.63 10.83 -19.45
CA THR A 61 -16.32 10.38 -19.90
C THR A 61 -15.25 11.00 -19.02
N VAL A 62 -14.25 10.20 -18.67
CA VAL A 62 -13.12 10.63 -17.86
C VAL A 62 -11.90 10.83 -18.75
N GLN A 63 -11.14 11.88 -18.48
CA GLN A 63 -9.91 12.14 -19.20
C GLN A 63 -8.86 11.06 -18.84
N ASN A 64 -8.10 10.61 -19.84
CA ASN A 64 -7.08 9.55 -19.76
C ASN A 64 -7.66 8.13 -19.62
N PRO A 65 -6.92 7.07 -20.01
CA PRO A 65 -7.36 5.69 -19.80
C PRO A 65 -7.29 5.28 -18.32
N PRO A 66 -7.94 4.18 -17.91
CA PRO A 66 -7.87 3.67 -16.54
C PRO A 66 -6.45 3.33 -16.07
N THR A 67 -5.54 2.93 -16.99
CA THR A 67 -4.10 2.72 -16.70
C THR A 67 -3.39 3.98 -16.21
N TRP A 68 -3.96 5.17 -16.44
CA TRP A 68 -3.39 6.43 -15.96
C TRP A 68 -3.43 6.55 -14.43
N VAL A 69 -4.30 5.80 -13.76
CA VAL A 69 -4.41 5.80 -12.29
C VAL A 69 -4.30 4.41 -11.68
N LEU A 70 -4.62 3.34 -12.39
CA LEU A 70 -4.53 1.98 -11.85
C LEU A 70 -3.23 1.31 -12.27
N TRP A 71 -2.42 0.95 -11.27
CA TRP A 71 -1.20 0.16 -11.44
C TRP A 71 -1.56 -1.25 -11.93
N THR A 72 -0.89 -1.68 -13.00
CA THR A 72 -1.09 -2.99 -13.64
C THR A 72 0.23 -3.74 -13.69
N ALA A 73 0.20 -5.07 -13.75
CA ALA A 73 1.42 -5.88 -13.72
C ALA A 73 2.25 -5.79 -15.01
N ASP A 74 1.61 -5.52 -16.14
CA ASP A 74 2.16 -5.56 -17.50
C ASP A 74 1.95 -4.26 -18.30
N GLY A 75 1.26 -3.28 -17.72
CA GLY A 75 0.93 -2.02 -18.39
C GLY A 75 1.92 -0.89 -18.14
N PRO A 76 1.65 0.28 -18.74
CA PRO A 76 2.43 1.47 -18.47
C PRO A 76 2.28 1.89 -17.00
N ASN A 77 3.28 2.63 -16.53
CA ASN A 77 3.21 3.26 -15.21
C ASN A 77 2.05 4.25 -15.15
N VAL A 78 1.54 4.47 -13.93
CA VAL A 78 0.50 5.48 -13.70
C VAL A 78 0.99 6.87 -14.11
N GLY A 79 0.04 7.73 -14.48
CA GLY A 79 0.29 9.07 -14.96
C GLY A 79 0.88 10.03 -13.94
N HIS A 80 1.30 11.19 -14.44
CA HIS A 80 1.95 12.24 -13.66
C HIS A 80 1.01 13.30 -13.08
N SER A 81 -0.29 13.23 -13.38
CA SER A 81 -1.27 14.24 -12.96
C SER A 81 -2.46 13.66 -12.18
N GLY A 82 -2.61 12.33 -12.15
CA GLY A 82 -3.83 11.69 -11.66
C GLY A 82 -5.05 12.01 -12.52
N VAL A 83 -6.23 11.82 -11.95
CA VAL A 83 -7.54 12.05 -12.58
C VAL A 83 -8.43 12.80 -11.61
N ARG A 84 -9.12 13.82 -12.13
CA ARG A 84 -10.23 14.51 -11.47
C ARG A 84 -11.56 14.02 -12.05
N PHE A 85 -12.60 13.96 -11.23
CA PHE A 85 -13.94 13.56 -11.68
C PHE A 85 -15.04 14.31 -10.91
N GLY A 86 -16.20 14.49 -11.57
CA GLY A 86 -17.32 15.26 -11.03
C GLY A 86 -16.95 16.71 -10.72
N THR A 87 -16.41 17.41 -11.72
CA THR A 87 -15.81 18.76 -11.57
C THR A 87 -16.83 19.89 -11.45
N ASP A 88 -18.11 19.64 -11.67
CA ASP A 88 -19.12 20.69 -11.53
C ASP A 88 -19.28 21.11 -10.07
N LYS A 89 -19.65 22.37 -9.86
CA LYS A 89 -19.78 23.02 -8.55
C LYS A 89 -21.12 22.69 -7.88
N VAL A 90 -21.45 21.40 -7.83
CA VAL A 90 -22.67 20.88 -7.19
C VAL A 90 -22.27 20.00 -6.01
N PRO A 91 -22.74 20.31 -4.77
CA PRO A 91 -22.46 19.49 -3.60
C PRO A 91 -22.97 18.05 -3.73
N GLY A 92 -22.48 17.17 -2.85
CA GLY A 92 -22.94 15.78 -2.75
C GLY A 92 -21.95 14.76 -3.31
N PRO A 93 -22.40 13.56 -3.67
CA PRO A 93 -21.53 12.49 -4.09
C PRO A 93 -21.14 12.63 -5.56
N ARG A 94 -19.90 12.27 -5.85
CA ARG A 94 -19.40 11.99 -7.19
C ARG A 94 -18.61 10.71 -7.19
N HIS A 95 -18.70 9.97 -8.29
CA HIS A 95 -18.09 8.66 -8.40
C HIS A 95 -17.15 8.57 -9.59
N LEU A 96 -16.14 7.73 -9.44
CA LEU A 96 -15.33 7.22 -10.54
C LEU A 96 -15.40 5.70 -10.50
N ARG A 97 -15.77 5.08 -11.61
CA ARG A 97 -15.78 3.62 -11.78
C ARG A 97 -14.61 3.20 -12.64
N ILE A 98 -13.86 2.19 -12.21
CA ILE A 98 -12.91 1.44 -13.05
C ILE A 98 -13.46 0.02 -13.21
N GLY A 99 -13.74 -0.38 -14.45
CA GLY A 99 -14.27 -1.71 -14.75
C GLY A 99 -13.20 -2.71 -15.23
N PHE A 100 -13.49 -3.98 -15.01
CA PHE A 100 -12.70 -5.11 -15.43
C PHE A 100 -13.55 -6.03 -16.32
N LYS A 101 -12.97 -6.42 -17.46
CA LYS A 101 -13.57 -7.40 -18.38
C LYS A 101 -13.84 -8.72 -17.66
N GLU A 102 -12.95 -9.11 -16.75
CA GLU A 102 -13.04 -10.31 -15.94
C GLU A 102 -13.04 -9.99 -14.45
N SER A 103 -13.47 -10.95 -13.64
CA SER A 103 -13.45 -10.83 -12.18
C SER A 103 -12.02 -10.90 -11.65
N VAL A 104 -11.66 -9.97 -10.76
CA VAL A 104 -10.35 -9.91 -10.11
C VAL A 104 -10.51 -10.14 -8.60
N ASN A 105 -9.65 -10.98 -8.02
CA ASN A 105 -9.55 -11.17 -6.57
C ASN A 105 -8.74 -10.01 -5.97
N ILE A 106 -9.33 -9.28 -5.02
CA ILE A 106 -8.67 -8.12 -4.40
C ILE A 106 -8.98 -8.12 -2.91
N GLY A 107 -7.93 -8.15 -2.09
CA GLY A 107 -8.02 -8.05 -0.65
C GLY A 107 -7.82 -6.62 -0.16
N SER A 108 -6.97 -5.84 -0.84
CA SER A 108 -6.66 -4.45 -0.45
C SER A 108 -6.38 -3.55 -1.63
N LEU A 109 -6.51 -2.24 -1.41
CA LEU A 109 -6.22 -1.19 -2.38
C LEU A 109 -5.41 -0.09 -1.70
N LEU A 110 -4.17 0.13 -2.13
CA LEU A 110 -3.46 1.37 -1.80
C LEU A 110 -3.94 2.45 -2.76
N VAL A 111 -4.51 3.53 -2.23
CA VAL A 111 -5.09 4.63 -3.00
C VAL A 111 -4.44 5.94 -2.62
N ALA A 112 -3.96 6.67 -3.62
CA ALA A 112 -3.52 8.05 -3.51
C ALA A 112 -4.66 8.98 -3.97
N GLY A 113 -5.30 9.73 -3.07
CA GLY A 113 -6.47 10.56 -3.42
C GLY A 113 -7.31 11.04 -2.24
N ASN A 114 -8.48 11.64 -2.52
CA ASN A 114 -9.45 12.17 -1.54
C ASN A 114 -10.79 11.39 -1.52
N VAL A 115 -10.73 10.08 -1.66
CA VAL A 115 -11.89 9.23 -1.96
C VAL A 115 -12.14 8.18 -0.87
N ARG A 116 -13.37 7.68 -0.79
CA ARG A 116 -13.69 6.38 -0.19
C ARG A 116 -13.82 5.31 -1.28
N VAL A 117 -13.58 4.06 -0.92
CA VAL A 117 -13.53 2.94 -1.86
C VAL A 117 -14.68 1.96 -1.63
N SER A 118 -15.24 1.46 -2.74
CA SER A 118 -16.18 0.35 -2.76
C SER A 118 -15.96 -0.50 -4.02
N VAL A 119 -16.46 -1.72 -4.02
CA VAL A 119 -16.34 -2.65 -5.16
C VAL A 119 -17.69 -3.21 -5.55
N LEU A 120 -17.86 -3.57 -6.82
CA LEU A 120 -19.11 -4.16 -7.31
C LEU A 120 -19.34 -5.53 -6.64
N LYS A 121 -20.51 -5.73 -6.05
CA LYS A 121 -20.90 -7.00 -5.43
C LYS A 121 -20.98 -8.11 -6.47
N ARG A 122 -20.64 -9.33 -6.04
CA ARG A 122 -20.92 -10.54 -6.81
C ARG A 122 -22.43 -10.66 -7.06
N GLY A 123 -22.81 -10.69 -8.34
CA GLY A 123 -24.21 -10.81 -8.77
C GLY A 123 -24.91 -9.48 -9.12
N ALA A 124 -24.28 -8.33 -8.85
CA ALA A 124 -24.76 -7.07 -9.42
C ALA A 124 -24.54 -7.07 -10.94
N SER A 125 -25.45 -6.43 -11.68
CA SER A 125 -25.29 -6.26 -13.14
C SER A 125 -24.01 -5.50 -13.44
N TYR A 126 -23.27 -5.92 -14.45
CA TYR A 126 -22.08 -5.22 -14.93
C TYR A 126 -22.47 -4.08 -15.90
N PRO A 127 -21.83 -2.90 -15.85
CA PRO A 127 -20.71 -2.49 -14.98
C PRO A 127 -21.12 -1.99 -13.58
N GLY A 128 -22.41 -2.05 -13.25
CA GLY A 128 -22.98 -1.60 -11.99
C GLY A 128 -23.38 -0.13 -12.04
N SER A 129 -24.57 0.18 -11.52
CA SER A 129 -25.06 1.56 -11.42
C SER A 129 -24.28 2.29 -10.33
N MET A 130 -23.56 3.35 -10.69
CA MET A 130 -22.83 4.17 -9.71
C MET A 130 -23.75 4.84 -8.68
N ALA A 131 -25.03 5.04 -9.01
CA ALA A 131 -26.02 5.65 -8.14
C ALA A 131 -26.72 4.66 -7.16
N ASP A 132 -26.60 3.36 -7.39
CA ASP A 132 -27.27 2.34 -6.56
C ASP A 132 -26.29 1.71 -5.57
N ASP A 133 -26.23 2.27 -4.36
CA ASP A 133 -25.35 1.79 -3.29
C ASP A 133 -25.57 0.31 -2.91
N ASN A 134 -26.73 -0.27 -3.22
CA ASN A 134 -26.97 -1.69 -2.95
C ASN A 134 -26.11 -2.61 -3.82
N GLN A 135 -25.56 -2.11 -4.93
CA GLN A 135 -24.66 -2.87 -5.82
C GLN A 135 -23.22 -2.86 -5.34
N TRP A 136 -22.87 -2.03 -4.36
CA TRP A 136 -21.48 -1.78 -3.96
C TRP A 136 -21.21 -2.28 -2.55
N LEU A 137 -20.07 -2.96 -2.40
CA LEU A 137 -19.53 -3.42 -1.14
C LEU A 137 -18.47 -2.40 -0.66
N PRO A 138 -18.67 -1.72 0.48
CA PRO A 138 -17.71 -0.72 0.94
C PRO A 138 -16.42 -1.38 1.43
N ALA A 139 -15.29 -0.72 1.15
CA ALA A 139 -14.02 -1.02 1.80
C ALA A 139 -13.92 -0.24 3.13
N SER A 140 -12.97 -0.64 3.95
CA SER A 140 -12.65 0.05 5.21
C SER A 140 -11.15 0.27 5.33
N ARG A 141 -10.71 1.19 6.18
CA ARG A 141 -9.29 1.43 6.43
C ARG A 141 -9.05 1.67 7.91
N PHE A 142 -7.81 1.55 8.35
CA PHE A 142 -7.41 2.07 9.65
C PHE A 142 -7.03 3.54 9.53
N SER A 143 -7.46 4.33 10.50
CA SER A 143 -7.00 5.72 10.65
C SER A 143 -7.18 6.13 12.09
N GLN A 144 -6.16 6.79 12.66
CA GLN A 144 -6.20 7.26 14.05
C GLN A 144 -6.65 6.16 15.04
N GLY A 145 -6.12 4.94 14.85
CA GLY A 145 -6.42 3.80 15.72
C GLY A 145 -7.79 3.15 15.52
N ASN A 146 -8.62 3.62 14.57
CA ASN A 146 -9.98 3.14 14.37
C ASN A 146 -10.20 2.60 12.95
N VAL A 147 -11.06 1.59 12.83
CA VAL A 147 -11.58 1.15 11.53
C VAL A 147 -12.62 2.16 11.05
N THR A 148 -12.50 2.61 9.80
CA THR A 148 -13.38 3.64 9.23
C THR A 148 -13.63 3.41 7.75
N GLY A 149 -14.84 3.76 7.28
CA GLY A 149 -15.18 3.85 5.85
C GLY A 149 -15.14 5.28 5.30
N LYS A 150 -14.68 6.26 6.11
CA LYS A 150 -14.67 7.67 5.73
C LYS A 150 -13.64 7.97 4.64
N GLN A 151 -14.02 8.83 3.70
CA GLN A 151 -13.13 9.32 2.64
C GLN A 151 -11.85 9.94 3.21
N THR A 152 -10.79 9.93 2.42
CA THR A 152 -9.51 10.58 2.77
C THR A 152 -9.52 12.07 2.45
N SER A 153 -8.56 12.80 3.02
CA SER A 153 -8.25 14.16 2.60
C SER A 153 -7.49 14.19 1.27
N SER A 154 -7.42 15.37 0.64
CA SER A 154 -6.59 15.57 -0.55
C SER A 154 -5.13 15.22 -0.32
N GLY A 155 -4.55 14.50 -1.28
CA GLY A 155 -3.15 14.06 -1.25
C GLY A 155 -2.86 12.98 -0.21
N SER A 156 -3.83 12.17 0.22
CA SER A 156 -3.56 11.06 1.15
C SER A 156 -3.13 9.78 0.43
N TYR A 157 -2.24 8.99 1.04
CA TYR A 157 -2.01 7.58 0.72
C TYR A 157 -2.73 6.71 1.75
N ALA A 158 -3.81 6.04 1.35
CA ALA A 158 -4.58 5.18 2.25
C ALA A 158 -4.66 3.75 1.75
N LEU A 159 -4.41 2.80 2.66
CA LEU A 159 -4.62 1.39 2.41
C LEU A 159 -6.04 0.99 2.82
N TRP A 160 -6.86 0.70 1.82
CA TRP A 160 -8.23 0.23 1.95
C TRP A 160 -8.27 -1.31 1.95
N ILE A 161 -9.09 -1.88 2.80
CA ILE A 161 -9.23 -3.30 3.06
C ILE A 161 -10.64 -3.71 2.63
N LEU A 162 -10.71 -4.69 1.75
CA LEU A 162 -11.96 -5.26 1.28
C LEU A 162 -12.39 -6.41 2.18
N PRO A 163 -13.69 -6.76 2.20
CA PRO A 163 -14.17 -7.94 2.90
C PRO A 163 -13.46 -9.24 2.45
N PRO A 164 -13.39 -10.27 3.31
CA PRO A 164 -12.79 -11.57 2.95
C PRO A 164 -13.36 -12.15 1.66
N GLY A 165 -12.50 -12.72 0.81
CA GLY A 165 -12.90 -13.39 -0.43
C GLY A 165 -13.50 -12.46 -1.49
N THR A 166 -13.18 -11.16 -1.45
CA THR A 166 -13.71 -10.20 -2.41
C THR A 166 -13.19 -10.47 -3.82
N THR A 167 -14.12 -10.81 -4.70
CA THR A 167 -13.90 -10.89 -6.14
C THR A 167 -14.84 -9.90 -6.82
N THR A 168 -14.31 -9.01 -7.66
CA THR A 168 -15.08 -7.91 -8.26
C THR A 168 -14.76 -7.71 -9.74
N ARG A 169 -15.73 -7.15 -10.48
CA ARG A 169 -15.55 -6.65 -11.85
C ARG A 169 -15.49 -5.12 -11.94
N ALA A 170 -15.65 -4.40 -10.83
CA ALA A 170 -15.43 -2.95 -10.84
C ALA A 170 -15.03 -2.40 -9.47
N LEU A 171 -14.24 -1.34 -9.51
CA LEU A 171 -13.94 -0.45 -8.38
C LEU A 171 -14.79 0.81 -8.52
N ARG A 172 -15.33 1.33 -7.41
CA ARG A 172 -15.98 2.64 -7.34
C ARG A 172 -15.31 3.47 -6.25
N PHE A 173 -14.78 4.61 -6.67
CA PHE A 173 -14.22 5.64 -5.81
C PHE A 173 -15.24 6.74 -5.65
N THR A 174 -15.44 7.22 -4.43
CA THR A 174 -16.43 8.24 -4.13
C THR A 174 -15.79 9.40 -3.40
N HIS A 175 -16.05 10.61 -3.87
CA HIS A 175 -15.79 11.82 -3.12
C HIS A 175 -17.14 12.47 -2.78
N GLU A 176 -17.28 12.95 -1.55
CA GLU A 176 -18.41 13.74 -1.07
C GLU A 176 -17.94 15.18 -0.94
N ALA A 177 -18.49 16.09 -1.74
CA ALA A 177 -18.16 17.52 -1.59
C ALA A 177 -19.21 18.19 -0.74
N ALA A 178 -18.72 18.99 0.20
CA ALA A 178 -19.51 19.91 0.98
C ALA A 178 -19.64 21.25 0.24
N GLU A 179 -20.68 22.00 0.59
CA GLU A 179 -20.88 23.38 0.09
C GLU A 179 -19.68 24.29 0.40
N THR A 180 -18.95 23.98 1.47
CA THR A 180 -17.79 24.74 1.96
C THR A 180 -16.48 24.37 1.28
N ASP A 181 -16.46 23.36 0.41
CA ASP A 181 -15.22 22.91 -0.22
C ASP A 181 -14.74 23.90 -1.29
N ALA A 182 -13.45 24.22 -1.27
CA ALA A 182 -12.85 25.08 -2.27
C ALA A 182 -12.87 24.46 -3.69
N THR A 183 -12.82 23.13 -3.74
CA THR A 183 -12.91 22.32 -4.96
C THR A 183 -13.87 21.17 -4.71
N TYR A 184 -14.75 20.90 -5.67
CA TYR A 184 -15.78 19.87 -5.53
C TYR A 184 -15.32 18.53 -6.08
N GLU A 185 -14.29 18.50 -6.93
CA GLU A 185 -13.88 17.29 -7.63
C GLU A 185 -13.37 16.17 -6.71
N GLY A 186 -13.69 14.94 -7.09
CA GLY A 186 -12.93 13.79 -6.62
C GLY A 186 -11.60 13.72 -7.35
N TYR A 187 -10.57 13.22 -6.68
CA TYR A 187 -9.21 13.13 -7.18
C TYR A 187 -8.55 11.80 -6.81
N ILE A 188 -7.94 11.16 -7.80
CA ILE A 188 -7.08 9.98 -7.63
C ILE A 188 -5.78 10.21 -8.38
N ALA A 189 -4.68 10.15 -7.65
CA ALA A 189 -3.32 10.12 -8.20
C ALA A 189 -2.94 8.71 -8.66
N GLY A 190 -3.28 7.69 -7.87
CA GLY A 190 -2.96 6.31 -8.21
C GLY A 190 -3.66 5.28 -7.33
N VAL A 191 -3.74 4.06 -7.83
CA VAL A 191 -4.34 2.89 -7.19
C VAL A 191 -3.46 1.68 -7.43
N LEU A 192 -3.11 0.95 -6.37
CA LEU A 192 -2.49 -0.37 -6.45
C LEU A 192 -3.44 -1.37 -5.79
N ALA A 193 -3.87 -2.37 -6.55
CA ALA A 193 -4.62 -3.51 -6.03
C ALA A 193 -3.66 -4.58 -5.51
N LEU A 194 -3.98 -5.16 -4.37
CA LEU A 194 -3.28 -6.30 -3.78
C LEU A 194 -4.30 -7.43 -3.61
N GLU A 195 -3.89 -8.66 -3.95
CA GLU A 195 -4.73 -9.83 -3.74
C GLU A 195 -4.96 -10.09 -2.25
N GLU A 196 -3.95 -9.86 -1.42
CA GLU A 196 -4.01 -10.08 0.02
C GLU A 196 -4.75 -8.96 0.76
N ARG A 197 -5.39 -9.33 1.86
CA ARG A 197 -5.94 -8.38 2.84
C ARG A 197 -4.81 -7.92 3.77
N MET A 198 -4.41 -6.67 3.64
CA MET A 198 -3.25 -6.06 4.27
C MET A 198 -3.67 -4.82 5.05
N ILE A 199 -3.08 -4.63 6.22
CA ILE A 199 -3.18 -3.41 7.03
C ILE A 199 -1.83 -2.67 7.00
N ASN A 200 -1.86 -1.34 7.14
CA ASN A 200 -0.66 -0.54 7.36
C ASN A 200 -0.53 -0.24 8.85
N VAL A 201 0.54 -0.74 9.47
CA VAL A 201 0.84 -0.49 10.90
C VAL A 201 1.90 0.59 11.12
N ALA A 202 2.42 1.20 10.05
CA ALA A 202 3.43 2.25 10.14
C ALA A 202 2.96 3.51 10.88
N PRO A 203 1.70 3.98 10.75
CA PRO A 203 1.20 5.14 11.50
C PRO A 203 1.18 4.94 13.03
N PHE A 204 1.31 3.69 13.50
CA PHE A 204 1.42 3.36 14.93
C PHE A 204 2.87 3.21 15.41
N ALA A 205 3.84 3.42 14.52
CA ALA A 205 5.24 3.41 14.87
C ALA A 205 5.71 4.81 15.32
N ILE A 206 6.81 4.83 16.05
CA ILE A 206 7.64 6.01 16.26
C ILE A 206 8.70 6.01 15.14
N PRO A 207 8.59 6.92 14.14
CA PRO A 207 9.56 7.01 13.08
C PRO A 207 10.84 7.72 13.56
N ALA A 208 11.98 7.27 13.06
CA ALA A 208 13.27 7.90 13.27
C ALA A 208 14.11 7.83 11.99
N ALA A 209 15.10 8.70 11.89
CA ALA A 209 16.04 8.71 10.78
C ALA A 209 17.44 9.09 11.25
N LYS A 210 18.47 8.55 10.58
CA LYS A 210 19.88 8.90 10.81
C LYS A 210 20.09 10.41 10.69
N SER A 211 19.47 10.99 9.67
CA SER A 211 19.60 12.38 9.27
C SER A 211 18.24 13.02 9.16
N ASN A 212 18.17 14.32 9.45
CA ASN A 212 16.93 15.10 9.44
C ASN A 212 15.78 14.44 10.23
N ASN A 213 16.10 13.90 11.42
CA ASN A 213 15.14 13.16 12.26
C ASN A 213 13.88 13.97 12.60
N LYS A 214 13.97 15.31 12.66
CA LYS A 214 12.81 16.20 12.85
C LYS A 214 11.72 16.05 11.78
N ALA A 215 12.06 15.54 10.60
CA ALA A 215 11.13 15.30 9.51
C ALA A 215 10.70 13.82 9.39
N ALA A 216 11.17 12.93 10.28
CA ALA A 216 10.87 11.50 10.18
C ALA A 216 9.36 11.19 10.28
N GLY A 217 8.57 12.06 10.94
CA GLY A 217 7.11 11.96 10.97
C GLY A 217 6.44 11.96 9.60
N ARG A 218 7.09 12.52 8.56
CA ARG A 218 6.57 12.50 7.18
C ARG A 218 6.55 11.11 6.55
N LEU A 219 7.37 10.19 7.04
CA LEU A 219 7.46 8.83 6.49
C LEU A 219 6.21 7.99 6.72
N VAL A 220 5.35 8.38 7.66
CA VAL A 220 4.20 7.58 8.12
C VAL A 220 2.93 8.42 8.31
N ASN A 221 2.87 9.58 7.65
CA ASN A 221 1.78 10.54 7.85
C ASN A 221 0.58 10.27 6.93
N GLU A 222 0.65 9.24 6.09
CA GLU A 222 -0.36 8.87 5.11
C GLU A 222 -0.60 9.96 4.05
N ARG A 223 0.45 10.70 3.65
CA ARG A 223 0.36 11.84 2.71
C ARG A 223 1.36 11.75 1.56
N PHE A 224 0.90 12.23 0.40
CA PHE A 224 1.76 12.59 -0.71
C PHE A 224 2.33 13.99 -0.47
N ASP A 225 3.51 14.04 0.12
CA ASP A 225 4.21 15.29 0.39
C ASP A 225 5.01 15.82 -0.83
N GLY A 226 5.06 15.07 -1.94
CA GLY A 226 5.85 15.42 -3.12
C GLY A 226 7.29 15.79 -2.74
N TRP A 227 7.82 16.88 -3.27
CA TRP A 227 9.16 17.39 -2.88
C TRP A 227 9.30 17.80 -1.41
N GLY A 228 8.20 17.86 -0.66
CA GLY A 228 8.18 17.99 0.78
C GLY A 228 8.34 16.65 1.52
N ALA A 229 8.61 15.53 0.86
CA ALA A 229 8.88 14.24 1.51
C ALA A 229 10.04 14.28 2.53
N TRP A 230 10.25 13.18 3.27
CA TRP A 230 11.48 13.05 4.05
C TRP A 230 12.69 13.02 3.12
N GLU A 231 13.73 13.73 3.51
CA GLU A 231 15.03 13.78 2.84
C GLU A 231 16.14 13.83 3.89
N ASN A 232 17.26 13.16 3.63
CA ASN A 232 18.39 13.13 4.58
C ASN A 232 19.07 14.51 4.72
N VAL A 233 19.08 15.29 3.64
CA VAL A 233 19.56 16.67 3.57
C VAL A 233 18.62 17.49 2.71
N ASN A 234 18.37 18.73 3.11
CA ASN A 234 17.44 19.59 2.40
C ASN A 234 17.94 19.90 0.98
N MET A 235 17.05 19.78 -0.01
CA MET A 235 17.36 19.99 -1.43
C MET A 235 18.11 21.30 -1.70
N ASP A 236 17.73 22.41 -1.09
CA ASP A 236 18.32 23.73 -1.34
C ASP A 236 19.73 23.87 -0.75
N SER A 237 20.05 23.05 0.26
CA SER A 237 21.35 23.05 0.94
C SER A 237 22.27 21.90 0.52
N ALA A 238 21.73 20.89 -0.17
CA ALA A 238 22.39 19.61 -0.39
C ALA A 238 23.67 19.70 -1.24
N ALA A 239 23.70 20.59 -2.23
CA ALA A 239 24.89 20.81 -3.07
C ALA A 239 26.11 21.24 -2.26
N ASN A 240 25.89 22.10 -1.25
CA ASN A 240 26.93 22.66 -0.39
C ASN A 240 27.19 21.82 0.87
N ALA A 241 26.44 20.74 1.08
CA ALA A 241 26.61 19.89 2.25
C ALA A 241 27.96 19.16 2.20
N LYS A 242 28.75 19.32 3.26
CA LYS A 242 29.99 18.56 3.52
C LYS A 242 29.64 17.16 4.04
N ARG A 243 28.97 16.37 3.20
CA ARG A 243 28.53 15.00 3.51
C ARG A 243 29.11 14.03 2.48
N PRO A 244 29.43 12.78 2.87
CA PRO A 244 29.80 11.75 1.92
C PRO A 244 28.62 11.43 0.99
N VAL A 245 28.95 10.81 -0.15
CA VAL A 245 27.97 10.15 -1.01
C VAL A 245 27.32 9.02 -0.22
N VAL A 246 26.01 8.85 -0.35
CA VAL A 246 25.31 7.72 0.28
C VAL A 246 25.85 6.43 -0.33
N SER A 247 26.30 5.50 0.49
CA SER A 247 26.91 4.25 0.04
C SER A 247 26.76 3.16 1.11
N GLY A 248 27.23 1.94 0.86
CA GLY A 248 27.34 0.90 1.89
C GLY A 248 28.20 1.33 3.09
N ASP A 249 29.30 2.06 2.84
CA ASP A 249 30.20 2.59 3.88
C ASP A 249 29.64 3.85 4.57
N HIS A 250 28.76 4.57 3.87
CA HIS A 250 28.12 5.79 4.35
C HIS A 250 26.59 5.75 4.17
N PRO A 251 25.90 4.79 4.81
CA PRO A 251 24.49 4.58 4.57
C PRO A 251 23.67 5.67 5.25
N GLU A 252 22.49 5.94 4.70
CA GLU A 252 21.42 6.59 5.45
C GLU A 252 20.50 5.52 6.01
N TRP A 253 19.71 5.85 7.02
CA TRP A 253 18.64 4.95 7.44
C TRP A 253 17.42 5.71 7.92
N VAL A 254 16.28 5.07 7.71
CA VAL A 254 15.01 5.39 8.38
C VAL A 254 14.56 4.16 9.16
N MET A 255 13.85 4.35 10.25
CA MET A 255 13.44 3.30 11.15
C MET A 255 12.04 3.55 11.67
N LEU A 256 11.26 2.48 11.75
CA LEU A 256 9.97 2.43 12.43
C LEU A 256 10.14 1.56 13.68
N SER A 257 9.70 2.06 14.82
CA SER A 257 9.75 1.31 16.09
C SER A 257 8.41 1.33 16.78
N TRP A 258 8.00 0.20 17.37
CA TRP A 258 6.74 0.04 18.07
C TRP A 258 7.00 -0.30 19.53
N ASN A 259 6.13 0.15 20.43
CA ASN A 259 6.22 -0.18 21.86
C ASN A 259 6.18 -1.69 22.08
N ASN A 260 5.31 -2.37 21.33
CA ASN A 260 5.12 -3.83 21.35
C ASN A 260 5.48 -4.44 20.00
N PRO A 261 5.94 -5.71 19.96
CA PRO A 261 6.23 -6.37 18.69
C PRO A 261 4.98 -6.45 17.80
N VAL A 262 5.14 -6.13 16.53
CA VAL A 262 4.13 -6.29 15.48
C VAL A 262 4.52 -7.43 14.55
N GLU A 263 3.54 -8.02 13.88
CA GLU A 263 3.76 -8.93 12.76
C GLU A 263 3.82 -8.14 11.46
N LEU A 264 4.77 -8.44 10.60
CA LEU A 264 4.98 -7.77 9.32
C LEU A 264 5.27 -8.81 8.23
N ASP A 265 4.69 -8.61 7.06
CA ASP A 265 4.91 -9.45 5.88
C ASP A 265 5.75 -8.72 4.81
N ALA A 266 5.67 -7.39 4.77
CA ALA A 266 6.45 -6.55 3.85
C ALA A 266 6.60 -5.11 4.36
N LEU A 267 7.57 -4.39 3.77
CA LEU A 267 7.56 -2.93 3.71
C LEU A 267 7.14 -2.47 2.33
N MET A 268 6.55 -1.28 2.23
CA MET A 268 6.35 -0.62 0.94
C MET A 268 6.80 0.83 1.05
N GLY A 269 7.74 1.22 0.19
CA GLY A 269 8.14 2.61 0.02
C GLY A 269 7.41 3.24 -1.17
N VAL A 270 6.94 4.47 -1.04
CA VAL A 270 6.37 5.23 -2.15
C VAL A 270 7.27 6.42 -2.46
N TRP A 271 7.53 6.64 -3.75
CA TRP A 271 8.32 7.79 -4.25
C TRP A 271 9.75 7.81 -3.68
N CYS A 272 10.48 6.71 -3.94
CA CYS A 272 11.81 6.46 -3.40
C CYS A 272 12.90 7.22 -4.17
N GLY A 273 13.68 8.03 -3.45
CA GLY A 273 14.82 8.78 -3.96
C GLY A 273 16.17 8.07 -3.88
N PHE A 274 16.18 6.74 -3.94
CA PHE A 274 17.37 5.91 -3.79
C PHE A 274 17.24 4.66 -4.68
N SER A 275 18.37 4.02 -5.01
CA SER A 275 18.40 2.86 -5.91
C SER A 275 18.63 1.52 -5.21
N ALA A 276 19.16 1.51 -3.98
CA ALA A 276 19.33 0.29 -3.20
C ALA A 276 19.22 0.54 -1.69
N ALA A 277 18.74 -0.48 -0.98
CA ALA A 277 18.66 -0.49 0.47
C ALA A 277 18.75 -1.92 1.04
N GLU A 278 18.99 -2.02 2.33
CA GLU A 278 18.80 -3.23 3.14
C GLU A 278 17.58 -3.01 4.04
N VAL A 279 16.65 -3.97 4.05
CA VAL A 279 15.58 -4.03 5.05
C VAL A 279 16.06 -4.87 6.22
N GLN A 280 16.12 -4.26 7.39
CA GLN A 280 16.64 -4.86 8.61
C GLN A 280 15.59 -4.88 9.70
N VAL A 281 15.46 -6.01 10.39
CA VAL A 281 14.56 -6.16 11.54
C VAL A 281 15.36 -6.23 12.81
N TYR A 282 14.82 -5.66 13.88
CA TYR A 282 15.45 -5.69 15.19
C TYR A 282 15.28 -7.08 15.83
N THR A 283 16.39 -7.68 16.22
CA THR A 283 16.50 -8.99 16.89
C THR A 283 17.22 -8.89 18.24
N GLY A 284 17.59 -7.69 18.67
CA GLY A 284 18.26 -7.46 19.95
C GLY A 284 17.37 -7.66 21.19
N PRO A 285 17.94 -7.45 22.39
CA PRO A 285 17.26 -7.69 23.66
C PRO A 285 16.00 -6.84 23.85
N SER A 286 14.95 -7.39 24.46
CA SER A 286 13.69 -6.68 24.70
C SER A 286 13.81 -5.42 25.59
N GLN A 287 14.84 -5.34 26.42
CA GLN A 287 15.07 -4.19 27.30
C GLN A 287 15.81 -3.03 26.62
N ARG A 288 16.41 -3.26 25.44
CA ARG A 288 17.14 -2.22 24.70
C ARG A 288 16.20 -1.53 23.72
N HIS A 289 16.20 -0.20 23.73
CA HIS A 289 15.43 0.56 22.76
C HIS A 289 16.05 0.40 21.36
N PRO A 290 15.28 0.16 20.27
CA PRO A 290 15.84 -0.02 18.93
C PRO A 290 16.70 1.13 18.41
N ARG A 291 16.50 2.37 18.91
CA ARG A 291 17.38 3.52 18.60
C ARG A 291 18.79 3.42 19.18
N GLU A 292 18.97 2.61 20.21
CA GLU A 292 20.24 2.37 20.88
C GLU A 292 20.83 0.99 20.51
N ALA A 293 20.23 0.34 19.51
CA ALA A 293 20.63 -0.96 19.02
C ALA A 293 22.04 -0.93 18.44
N LEU A 294 22.82 -1.98 18.74
CA LEU A 294 24.09 -2.24 18.07
C LEU A 294 23.82 -2.80 16.67
N GLU A 295 24.78 -2.72 15.74
CA GLU A 295 24.62 -3.32 14.40
C GLU A 295 24.37 -4.84 14.47
N THR A 296 24.89 -5.53 15.49
CA THR A 296 24.63 -6.96 15.74
C THR A 296 23.20 -7.27 16.20
N ASP A 297 22.43 -6.26 16.62
CA ASP A 297 21.02 -6.41 17.00
C ASP A 297 20.07 -6.32 15.79
N TRP A 298 20.62 -6.16 14.58
CA TRP A 298 19.86 -6.05 13.35
C TRP A 298 20.11 -7.27 12.45
N GLN A 299 19.05 -7.81 11.89
CA GLN A 299 19.12 -8.86 10.89
C GLN A 299 18.58 -8.33 9.55
N THR A 300 19.36 -8.42 8.49
CA THR A 300 18.89 -8.14 7.13
C THR A 300 17.93 -9.24 6.67
N VAL A 301 16.78 -8.85 6.13
CA VAL A 301 15.70 -9.76 5.67
C VAL A 301 15.32 -9.55 4.21
N ALA A 302 15.73 -8.43 3.62
CA ALA A 302 15.68 -8.19 2.18
C ALA A 302 16.75 -7.17 1.78
N GLU A 303 17.25 -7.25 0.54
CA GLU A 303 18.26 -6.34 -0.02
C GLU A 303 17.80 -5.79 -1.37
N PRO A 304 16.70 -5.03 -1.39
CA PRO A 304 16.09 -4.63 -2.64
C PRO A 304 16.95 -3.53 -3.31
N SER A 305 17.09 -3.62 -4.63
CA SER A 305 18.00 -2.78 -5.43
C SER A 305 17.45 -2.49 -6.82
N SER A 306 18.15 -1.64 -7.57
CA SER A 306 17.81 -1.23 -8.95
C SER A 306 16.46 -0.52 -9.06
N PHE A 307 16.08 0.28 -8.05
CA PHE A 307 14.86 1.07 -8.12
C PHE A 307 15.00 2.27 -9.05
N ASP A 308 13.93 2.57 -9.79
CA ASP A 308 13.70 3.91 -10.33
C ASP A 308 12.92 4.74 -9.30
N SER A 309 13.14 6.06 -9.32
CA SER A 309 12.35 7.05 -8.58
C SER A 309 10.88 7.07 -8.96
N GLY A 310 10.56 6.54 -10.15
CA GLY A 310 9.21 6.54 -10.69
C GLY A 310 8.72 7.90 -11.15
N TYR A 311 9.56 8.94 -11.10
CA TYR A 311 9.18 10.25 -11.59
C TYR A 311 8.98 10.21 -13.12
N PRO A 312 7.91 10.81 -13.68
CA PRO A 312 6.98 11.75 -13.03
C PRO A 312 5.69 11.13 -12.46
N SER A 313 5.57 9.82 -12.34
CA SER A 313 4.34 9.18 -11.84
C SER A 313 3.98 9.64 -10.42
N THR A 314 2.68 9.82 -10.20
CA THR A 314 2.13 10.29 -8.91
C THR A 314 2.01 9.17 -7.86
N MET A 315 2.10 7.92 -8.27
CA MET A 315 2.18 6.77 -7.38
C MET A 315 3.19 5.77 -7.96
N TRP A 316 4.22 5.47 -7.18
CA TRP A 316 5.24 4.50 -7.57
C TRP A 316 5.62 3.65 -6.36
N PRO A 317 4.87 2.57 -6.09
CA PRO A 317 5.07 1.74 -4.93
C PRO A 317 6.21 0.74 -5.17
N HIS A 318 7.17 0.69 -4.25
CA HIS A 318 8.17 -0.36 -4.18
C HIS A 318 7.84 -1.25 -3.00
N THR A 319 7.47 -2.50 -3.27
CA THR A 319 7.20 -3.47 -2.19
C THR A 319 8.45 -4.31 -1.93
N PHE A 320 8.81 -4.40 -0.66
CA PHE A 320 9.92 -5.20 -0.16
C PHE A 320 9.34 -6.35 0.65
N SER A 321 8.96 -7.43 -0.05
CA SER A 321 8.53 -8.68 0.60
C SER A 321 9.67 -9.24 1.45
N PHE A 322 9.35 -9.85 2.59
CA PHE A 322 10.30 -10.58 3.42
C PHE A 322 10.33 -12.09 3.10
N GLY A 323 9.43 -12.57 2.24
CA GLY A 323 9.26 -14.00 1.94
C GLY A 323 8.68 -14.82 3.10
N ARG A 324 8.44 -14.20 4.25
CA ARG A 324 7.82 -14.80 5.43
C ARG A 324 7.31 -13.71 6.37
N ARG A 325 6.36 -14.06 7.22
CA ARG A 325 5.96 -13.21 8.33
C ARG A 325 7.08 -13.07 9.35
N ILE A 326 7.31 -11.84 9.82
CA ILE A 326 8.29 -11.51 10.84
C ILE A 326 7.61 -10.80 12.01
N LYS A 327 7.91 -11.24 13.22
CA LYS A 327 7.52 -10.54 14.46
C LYS A 327 8.69 -9.70 14.96
N THR A 328 8.54 -8.39 15.06
CA THR A 328 9.62 -7.49 15.52
C THR A 328 9.07 -6.22 16.17
N ARG A 329 9.91 -5.56 16.99
CA ARG A 329 9.62 -4.25 17.59
C ARG A 329 10.16 -3.08 16.77
N ALA A 330 11.02 -3.34 15.78
CA ALA A 330 11.48 -2.31 14.89
C ALA A 330 11.96 -2.86 13.56
N ILE A 331 11.82 -2.03 12.54
CA ILE A 331 12.34 -2.28 11.21
C ILE A 331 13.06 -1.02 10.72
N ARG A 332 14.21 -1.22 10.07
CA ARG A 332 15.08 -0.18 9.55
C ARG A 332 15.28 -0.41 8.06
N LEU A 333 15.08 0.64 7.27
CA LEU A 333 15.49 0.68 5.88
C LEU A 333 16.83 1.41 5.83
N LYS A 334 17.92 0.66 5.59
CA LYS A 334 19.28 1.18 5.50
C LYS A 334 19.61 1.40 4.03
N ILE A 335 19.59 2.66 3.61
CA ILE A 335 19.77 3.09 2.21
C ILE A 335 21.26 3.08 1.88
N THR A 336 21.64 2.29 0.87
CA THR A 336 23.04 1.99 0.52
C THR A 336 23.45 2.50 -0.85
N SER A 337 22.52 3.01 -1.66
CA SER A 337 22.84 3.63 -2.94
C SER A 337 21.83 4.72 -3.30
N PRO A 338 22.28 5.94 -3.69
CA PRO A 338 21.41 7.00 -4.14
C PRO A 338 20.82 6.68 -5.52
N GLN A 339 19.81 7.44 -5.92
CA GLN A 339 19.30 7.33 -7.29
C GLN A 339 20.34 7.85 -8.30
N SER A 340 20.49 7.19 -9.46
CA SER A 340 21.37 7.66 -10.55
C SER A 340 20.67 8.61 -11.53
N GLY A 341 19.34 8.70 -11.45
CA GLY A 341 18.50 9.66 -12.15
C GLY A 341 18.27 9.27 -13.62
N GLY A 342 17.11 8.68 -13.92
CA GLY A 342 16.70 8.36 -15.30
C GLY A 342 16.00 9.50 -16.05
N HIS A 343 15.45 10.48 -15.33
CA HIS A 343 14.66 11.57 -15.90
C HIS A 343 15.37 12.93 -15.78
N PRO A 344 15.30 13.85 -16.78
CA PRO A 344 16.00 15.14 -16.74
C PRO A 344 15.71 15.99 -15.50
N HIS A 345 14.49 15.93 -14.97
CA HIS A 345 14.12 16.67 -13.74
C HIS A 345 14.62 16.02 -12.44
N VAL A 346 15.11 14.78 -12.49
CA VAL A 346 15.59 14.02 -11.33
C VAL A 346 17.11 13.91 -11.31
N VAL A 347 17.80 14.01 -12.44
CA VAL A 347 19.27 13.79 -12.54
C VAL A 347 20.10 14.58 -11.52
N SER A 348 19.70 15.82 -11.21
CA SER A 348 20.40 16.66 -10.24
C SER A 348 19.89 16.53 -8.80
N LYS A 349 18.73 15.89 -8.58
CA LYS A 349 18.05 15.81 -7.27
C LYS A 349 18.78 14.96 -6.23
N PRO A 350 19.56 13.92 -6.60
CA PRO A 350 20.47 13.24 -5.69
C PRO A 350 21.68 14.09 -5.27
N MET A 351 21.93 15.24 -5.90
CA MET A 351 22.99 16.20 -5.55
C MET A 351 24.37 15.55 -5.45
N GLY A 352 24.78 14.88 -6.53
CA GLY A 352 26.02 14.09 -6.56
C GLY A 352 25.98 12.87 -5.64
N GLY A 353 24.79 12.31 -5.39
CA GLY A 353 24.57 11.13 -4.56
C GLY A 353 24.55 11.38 -3.05
N LYS A 354 24.62 12.64 -2.61
CA LYS A 354 24.58 13.02 -1.18
C LYS A 354 23.16 13.07 -0.62
N ARG A 355 22.17 13.23 -1.50
CA ARG A 355 20.76 13.37 -1.14
C ARG A 355 19.97 12.12 -1.54
N VAL A 356 19.18 11.63 -0.60
CA VAL A 356 18.13 10.62 -0.81
C VAL A 356 16.84 11.11 -0.17
N TRP A 357 15.70 10.63 -0.67
CA TRP A 357 14.39 10.97 -0.14
C TRP A 357 13.48 9.74 -0.13
N LEU A 358 12.39 9.83 0.62
CA LEU A 358 11.36 8.79 0.70
C LEU A 358 10.02 9.46 1.03
N GLY A 359 9.02 9.24 0.17
CA GLY A 359 7.68 9.82 0.31
C GLY A 359 6.95 9.28 1.52
N GLU A 360 6.59 8.00 1.46
CA GLU A 360 5.80 7.30 2.49
C GLU A 360 6.36 5.89 2.69
N VAL A 361 6.21 5.36 3.89
CA VAL A 361 6.56 3.99 4.27
C VAL A 361 5.34 3.32 4.87
N LEU A 362 4.86 2.26 4.21
CA LEU A 362 3.87 1.37 4.76
C LEU A 362 4.56 0.15 5.35
N ALA A 363 4.15 -0.22 6.55
CA ALA A 363 4.54 -1.46 7.22
C ALA A 363 3.35 -2.41 7.13
N LEU A 364 3.45 -3.40 6.25
CA LEU A 364 2.29 -4.18 5.83
C LEU A 364 2.19 -5.47 6.63
N CYS A 365 1.00 -5.72 7.17
CA CYS A 365 0.64 -6.96 7.84
C CYS A 365 -0.59 -7.56 7.19
N GLY A 366 -0.52 -8.82 6.80
CA GLY A 366 -1.64 -9.59 6.28
C GLY A 366 -2.59 -10.00 7.41
N ILE A 367 -3.89 -9.79 7.20
CA ILE A 367 -4.92 -10.16 8.18
C ILE A 367 -5.71 -11.42 7.78
N GLY A 368 -5.33 -12.06 6.66
CA GLY A 368 -5.99 -13.27 6.18
C GLY A 368 -7.48 -13.04 5.87
N ASN A 369 -8.31 -14.07 6.09
CA ASN A 369 -9.74 -14.06 5.77
C ASN A 369 -10.67 -13.83 6.97
N THR A 370 -10.15 -13.33 8.10
CA THR A 370 -11.00 -13.02 9.26
C THR A 370 -11.99 -11.90 8.94
N ALA A 371 -13.26 -12.12 9.29
CA ALA A 371 -14.36 -11.19 9.01
C ALA A 371 -14.20 -9.84 9.74
N ALA A 372 -13.64 -9.87 10.96
CA ALA A 372 -13.36 -8.67 11.73
C ALA A 372 -11.96 -8.15 11.41
N ILE A 373 -11.89 -6.86 11.12
CA ILE A 373 -10.66 -6.10 11.26
C ILE A 373 -10.52 -5.79 12.75
N SER A 374 -10.07 -6.78 13.53
CA SER A 374 -9.78 -6.63 14.95
C SER A 374 -8.28 -6.72 15.14
N ILE A 375 -7.64 -5.57 15.35
CA ILE A 375 -6.30 -5.54 15.92
C ILE A 375 -6.48 -5.14 17.37
N GLU A 376 -6.22 -6.07 18.29
CA GLU A 376 -6.03 -5.72 19.68
C GLU A 376 -4.69 -5.01 19.80
N TRP A 377 -4.71 -3.68 19.67
CA TRP A 377 -3.58 -2.88 20.07
C TRP A 377 -3.53 -2.87 21.60
N PRO A 378 -2.37 -3.16 22.22
CA PRO A 378 -2.17 -2.86 23.62
C PRO A 378 -2.51 -1.39 23.83
N LYS A 379 -3.40 -1.08 24.78
CA LYS A 379 -3.75 0.30 25.13
C LYS A 379 -2.44 1.07 25.36
N MET A 380 -2.26 2.17 24.62
CA MET A 380 -1.07 3.03 24.72
C MET A 380 -0.92 3.63 26.11
#